data_AF-A0AAE0EXM1-F1
#
_entry.id   AF-A0AAE0EXM1-F1
#
_cell.length_a   1.000
_cell.length_b   1.000
_cell.length_c   1.000
_cell.angle_alpha   90.00
_cell.angle_beta   90.00
_cell.angle_gamma   90.00
#
_symmetry.space_group_name_H-M   'P 1'
#
loop_
_entity.id
_entity.type
_entity.pdbx_description
1 polymer ?
#
loop_
_entity_poly.entity_id
_entity_poly.type
_entity_poly.pdbx_seq_one_letter_code
_entity_poly.pdbx_strand_id
1 'polypeptide(L)'
;SWSVPRQTCTYTECAGREQLPGRAGVPPVAATIDAWHNNMPINLAAPEHLHAYSEHCKRSLQTVVNGSLLSKRDQLLTQMARMKARMDEVRAVRTNIERETTAEYESVVDRLHSGESMKILALQADHDDLGRQVEAIQHLVEEVHRFAQSGEAPLDTLGHYRALHDACSRLSSKPFKETIDVSVDNFEEEAHTYSDLRKKYSSLHKLLAVKDQMIWSLLEERKTMQEEQEALATRHREELEALTRRYQQMLQNGAEASYTNTPAQPPVPASADPEVIPVA
;
A
#
# COMPACT_ATOMS: atom_id res chain seq x y z
N SER A 1 -11.22 -10.69 31.77
CA SER A 1 -11.80 -9.51 31.12
C SER A 1 -10.69 -8.61 30.63
N TRP A 2 -10.27 -8.75 29.37
CA TRP A 2 -9.18 -7.95 28.80
C TRP A 2 -9.77 -6.85 27.94
N SER A 3 -9.73 -5.63 28.46
CA SER A 3 -10.15 -4.39 27.82
C SER A 3 -9.09 -3.96 26.80
N VAL A 4 -9.42 -4.09 25.51
CA VAL A 4 -8.62 -3.54 24.41
C VAL A 4 -8.78 -2.02 24.40
N PRO A 5 -7.71 -1.21 24.37
CA PRO A 5 -7.83 0.23 24.22
C PRO A 5 -8.20 0.57 22.78
N ARG A 6 -9.38 1.19 22.58
CA ARG A 6 -9.71 1.91 21.36
C ARG A 6 -8.78 3.11 21.23
N GLN A 7 -7.73 2.98 20.44
CA GLN A 7 -7.02 4.15 19.91
C GLN A 7 -7.94 4.88 18.94
N THR A 8 -8.47 6.00 19.39
CA THR A 8 -9.04 7.04 18.55
C THR A 8 -7.91 7.62 17.69
N CYS A 9 -7.87 7.22 16.42
CA CYS A 9 -7.01 7.85 15.43
C CYS A 9 -7.64 9.22 15.09
N THR A 10 -7.04 10.30 15.58
CA THR A 10 -7.38 11.68 15.21
C THR A 10 -6.95 11.91 13.77
N TYR A 11 -7.91 11.85 12.84
CA TYR A 11 -7.72 12.17 11.43
C TYR A 11 -7.73 13.70 11.27
N THR A 12 -6.63 14.34 11.66
CA THR A 12 -6.35 15.75 11.38
C THR A 12 -5.01 15.84 10.68
N GLU A 13 -4.99 15.54 9.37
CA GLU A 13 -4.00 16.03 8.39
C GLU A 13 -4.21 15.30 7.06
N CYS A 14 -5.18 15.77 6.27
CA CYS A 14 -5.28 15.50 4.83
C CYS A 14 -6.07 16.66 4.19
N ALA A 15 -5.56 17.87 4.36
CA ALA A 15 -5.95 19.02 3.53
C ALA A 15 -5.08 19.03 2.26
N GLY A 16 -5.12 17.93 1.50
CA GLY A 16 -4.56 17.83 0.16
C GLY A 16 -5.58 18.35 -0.84
N ARG A 17 -5.48 19.65 -1.14
CA ARG A 17 -6.35 20.37 -2.05
C ARG A 17 -6.02 19.98 -3.50
N GLU A 18 -6.58 18.89 -4.01
CA GLU A 18 -6.58 18.60 -5.44
C GLU A 18 -7.48 19.62 -6.16
N GLN A 19 -6.84 20.62 -6.75
CA GLN A 19 -7.42 21.47 -7.77
C GLN A 19 -7.69 20.63 -9.02
N LEU A 20 -8.96 20.31 -9.28
CA LEU A 20 -9.39 19.82 -10.57
C LEU A 20 -9.16 20.92 -11.64
N PRO A 21 -8.49 20.62 -12.76
CA PRO A 21 -8.24 21.59 -13.81
C PRO A 21 -9.51 21.82 -14.65
N GLY A 22 -9.76 23.09 -14.98
CA GLY A 22 -10.44 23.50 -16.21
C GLY A 22 -11.88 23.01 -16.41
N ARG A 23 -12.85 23.62 -15.72
CA ARG A 23 -14.22 23.71 -16.24
C ARG A 23 -14.44 25.09 -16.84
N ALA A 24 -14.13 25.22 -18.12
CA ALA A 24 -14.47 26.40 -18.91
C ALA A 24 -16.00 26.61 -18.92
N GLY A 25 -16.41 27.80 -18.48
CA GLY A 25 -17.47 28.58 -19.14
C GLY A 25 -18.90 28.04 -19.14
N VAL A 26 -19.47 27.64 -18.00
CA VAL A 26 -20.93 27.74 -17.84
C VAL A 26 -21.19 28.81 -16.77
N PRO A 27 -21.81 29.96 -17.12
CA PRO A 27 -22.09 30.99 -16.13
C PRO A 27 -22.98 30.39 -15.03
N PRO A 28 -22.75 30.74 -13.75
CA PRO A 28 -23.59 30.27 -12.66
C PRO A 28 -25.02 30.75 -12.92
N VAL A 29 -25.96 29.80 -12.99
CA VAL A 29 -27.40 30.05 -13.18
C VAL A 29 -27.95 31.08 -12.16
N ALA A 30 -27.27 31.26 -11.02
CA ALA A 30 -27.56 32.30 -10.04
C ALA A 30 -27.48 33.73 -10.65
N ALA A 31 -26.49 34.00 -11.51
CA ALA A 31 -26.31 35.32 -12.12
C ALA A 31 -27.44 35.71 -13.09
N THR A 32 -28.11 34.73 -13.70
CA THR A 32 -29.25 34.96 -14.60
C THR A 32 -30.57 35.09 -13.85
N ILE A 33 -30.72 34.52 -12.66
CA ILE A 33 -31.95 34.63 -11.86
C ILE A 33 -31.98 35.96 -11.09
N ASP A 34 -30.84 36.40 -10.54
CA ASP A 34 -30.74 37.67 -9.79
C ASP A 34 -30.89 38.92 -10.66
N ALA A 35 -30.55 38.83 -11.95
CA ALA A 35 -30.71 39.94 -12.90
C ALA A 35 -32.18 40.28 -13.22
N TRP A 36 -33.11 39.34 -13.05
CA TRP A 36 -34.54 39.54 -13.37
C TRP A 36 -35.39 39.93 -12.16
N HIS A 37 -35.07 39.41 -10.97
CA HIS A 37 -35.74 39.84 -9.74
C HIS A 37 -35.57 41.34 -9.48
N ASN A 38 -34.44 41.93 -9.91
CA ASN A 38 -34.14 43.36 -9.75
C ASN A 38 -34.71 44.27 -10.85
N ASN A 39 -35.39 43.71 -11.87
CA ASN A 39 -35.89 44.47 -13.02
C ASN A 39 -37.37 44.16 -13.31
N MET A 40 -38.20 44.09 -12.26
CA MET A 40 -39.64 43.87 -12.41
C MET A 40 -40.32 45.20 -12.82
N PRO A 41 -40.94 45.32 -14.00
CA PRO A 41 -41.79 46.45 -14.31
C PRO A 41 -43.07 46.35 -13.48
N ILE A 42 -43.33 47.36 -12.65
CA ILE A 42 -44.43 47.45 -11.67
C ILE A 42 -45.85 47.45 -12.30
N ASN A 43 -45.99 47.33 -13.64
CA ASN A 43 -47.30 47.37 -14.32
C ASN A 43 -47.85 45.97 -14.67
N LEU A 44 -48.45 45.32 -13.68
CA LEU A 44 -49.20 44.05 -13.79
C LEU A 44 -50.67 44.26 -14.24
N ALA A 45 -50.95 45.18 -15.17
CA ALA A 45 -52.31 45.63 -15.45
C ALA A 45 -53.09 44.82 -16.52
N ALA A 46 -52.44 43.92 -17.29
CA ALA A 46 -53.13 43.10 -18.30
C ALA A 46 -52.96 41.58 -18.05
N PRO A 47 -54.05 40.78 -18.12
CA PRO A 47 -54.03 39.34 -17.82
C PRO A 47 -53.11 38.54 -18.74
N GLU A 48 -52.85 39.02 -19.95
CA GLU A 48 -51.96 38.38 -20.92
C GLU A 48 -50.48 38.39 -20.48
N HIS A 49 -50.01 39.47 -19.83
CA HIS A 49 -48.65 39.57 -19.31
C HIS A 49 -48.42 38.66 -18.11
N LEU A 50 -49.44 38.47 -17.27
CA LEU A 50 -49.40 37.55 -16.14
C LEU A 50 -49.26 36.09 -16.61
N HIS A 51 -49.99 35.72 -17.67
CA HIS A 51 -49.92 34.40 -18.26
C HIS A 51 -48.53 34.12 -18.88
N ALA A 52 -48.00 35.06 -19.66
CA ALA A 52 -46.67 34.94 -20.26
C ALA A 52 -45.55 34.82 -19.21
N TYR A 53 -45.63 35.59 -18.12
CA TYR A 53 -44.70 35.50 -16.99
C TYR A 53 -44.80 34.13 -16.31
N SER A 54 -46.00 33.63 -16.05
CA SER A 54 -46.20 32.31 -15.42
C SER A 54 -45.63 31.17 -16.27
N GLU A 55 -45.78 31.23 -17.60
CA GLU A 55 -45.23 30.24 -18.53
C GLU A 55 -43.70 30.33 -18.63
N HIS A 56 -43.15 31.53 -18.57
CA HIS A 56 -41.70 31.74 -18.51
C HIS A 56 -41.10 31.16 -17.22
N CYS A 57 -41.70 31.42 -16.06
CA CYS A 57 -41.26 30.85 -14.78
C CYS A 57 -41.30 29.32 -14.79
N LYS A 58 -42.36 28.72 -15.35
CA LYS A 58 -42.46 27.26 -15.54
C LYS A 58 -41.33 26.72 -16.41
N ARG A 59 -41.05 27.36 -17.55
CA ARG A 59 -39.96 26.95 -18.46
C ARG A 59 -38.58 27.10 -17.84
N SER A 60 -38.34 28.20 -17.12
CA SER A 60 -37.08 28.42 -16.38
C SER A 60 -36.86 27.33 -15.33
N LEU A 61 -37.88 27.05 -14.50
CA LEU A 61 -37.84 25.96 -13.53
C LEU A 61 -37.63 24.59 -14.19
N GLN A 62 -38.35 24.29 -15.27
CA GLN A 62 -38.17 23.05 -16.02
C GLN A 62 -36.74 22.90 -16.56
N THR A 63 -36.12 23.98 -17.02
CA THR A 63 -34.74 23.96 -17.51
C THR A 63 -33.74 23.71 -16.38
N VAL A 64 -33.91 24.36 -15.22
CA VAL A 64 -33.05 24.15 -14.05
C VAL A 64 -33.18 22.74 -13.50
N VAL A 65 -34.41 22.23 -13.38
CA VAL A 65 -34.70 20.88 -12.91
C VAL A 65 -34.13 19.84 -13.87
N ASN A 66 -34.52 19.89 -15.15
CA ASN A 66 -34.17 18.86 -16.11
C ASN A 66 -32.69 18.91 -16.53
N GLY A 67 -32.06 20.08 -16.49
CA GLY A 67 -30.64 20.23 -16.79
C GLY A 67 -29.76 19.99 -15.57
N SER A 68 -29.71 20.97 -14.67
CA SER A 68 -28.70 21.01 -13.61
C SER A 68 -28.97 20.06 -12.45
N LEU A 69 -30.23 19.97 -11.99
CA LEU A 69 -30.57 19.19 -10.81
C LEU A 69 -30.58 17.69 -11.10
N LEU A 70 -31.15 17.25 -12.22
CA LEU A 70 -31.11 15.84 -12.61
C LEU A 70 -29.67 15.36 -12.88
N SER A 71 -28.86 16.16 -13.59
CA SER A 71 -27.45 15.82 -13.80
C SER A 71 -26.68 15.71 -12.48
N LYS A 72 -26.89 16.64 -11.54
CA LYS A 72 -26.29 16.58 -10.21
C LYS A 72 -26.76 15.36 -9.42
N ARG A 73 -28.05 15.01 -9.48
CA ARG A 73 -28.60 13.81 -8.83
C ARG A 73 -27.90 12.56 -9.36
N ASP A 74 -27.75 12.43 -10.67
CA ASP A 74 -27.15 11.23 -11.28
C ASP A 74 -25.64 11.12 -10.96
N GLN A 75 -24.94 12.26 -10.88
CA GLN A 75 -23.56 12.33 -10.39
C GLN A 75 -23.45 11.88 -8.92
N LEU A 76 -24.34 12.37 -8.05
CA LEU A 76 -24.39 11.98 -6.64
C LEU A 76 -24.70 10.49 -6.48
N LEU A 77 -25.65 9.95 -7.24
CA LEU A 77 -25.96 8.51 -7.23
C LEU A 77 -24.76 7.67 -7.66
N THR A 78 -24.04 8.11 -8.69
CA THR A 78 -22.80 7.46 -9.13
C THR A 78 -21.72 7.51 -8.07
N GLN A 79 -21.54 8.66 -7.40
CA GLN A 79 -20.60 8.80 -6.29
C GLN A 79 -20.99 7.91 -5.10
N MET A 80 -22.27 7.85 -4.74
CA MET A 80 -22.78 6.97 -3.69
C MET A 80 -22.49 5.49 -4.01
N ALA A 81 -22.65 5.08 -5.28
CA ALA A 81 -22.31 3.72 -5.70
C ALA A 81 -20.80 3.44 -5.58
N ARG A 82 -19.94 4.38 -5.98
CA ARG A 82 -18.48 4.26 -5.82
C ARG A 82 -18.07 4.18 -4.35
N MET A 83 -18.67 5.01 -3.49
CA MET A 83 -18.41 4.96 -2.05
C MET A 83 -18.82 3.62 -1.44
N LYS A 84 -19.97 3.06 -1.85
CA LYS A 84 -20.38 1.71 -1.43
C LYS A 84 -19.39 0.64 -1.86
N ALA A 85 -18.96 0.63 -3.11
CA ALA A 85 -17.94 -0.30 -3.58
C ALA A 85 -16.64 -0.20 -2.76
N ARG A 86 -16.16 1.03 -2.47
CA ARG A 86 -14.99 1.23 -1.61
C ARG A 86 -15.21 0.75 -0.18
N MET A 87 -16.39 0.94 0.40
CA MET A 87 -16.70 0.41 1.73
C MET A 87 -16.64 -1.13 1.74
N ASP A 88 -17.14 -1.78 0.69
CA ASP A 88 -17.12 -3.24 0.59
C ASP A 88 -15.71 -3.78 0.34
N GLU A 89 -14.90 -3.09 -0.47
CA GLU A 89 -13.46 -3.40 -0.62
C GLU A 89 -12.72 -3.31 0.72
N VAL A 90 -12.91 -2.23 1.49
CA VAL A 90 -12.29 -2.06 2.81
C VAL A 90 -12.70 -3.18 3.76
N ARG A 91 -13.98 -3.57 3.74
CA ARG A 91 -14.47 -4.71 4.54
C ARG A 91 -13.80 -6.02 4.11
N ALA A 92 -13.67 -6.28 2.81
CA ALA A 92 -13.03 -7.48 2.30
C ALA A 92 -11.54 -7.54 2.69
N VAL A 93 -10.80 -6.43 2.52
CA VAL A 93 -9.39 -6.32 2.93
C VAL A 93 -9.25 -6.54 4.43
N ARG A 94 -10.11 -5.91 5.24
CA ARG A 94 -10.14 -6.12 6.69
C ARG A 94 -10.31 -7.61 7.03
N THR A 95 -11.32 -8.28 6.46
CA THR A 95 -11.57 -9.70 6.74
C THR A 95 -10.40 -10.59 6.31
N ASN A 96 -9.71 -10.24 5.23
CA ASN A 96 -8.53 -10.99 4.79
C ASN A 96 -7.38 -10.85 5.79
N ILE A 97 -7.08 -9.61 6.23
CA ILE A 97 -6.04 -9.35 7.22
C ILE A 97 -6.37 -10.04 8.56
N GLU A 98 -7.63 -9.99 9.01
CA GLU A 98 -8.06 -10.69 10.23
C GLU A 98 -7.83 -12.21 10.12
N ARG A 99 -8.12 -12.81 8.96
CA ARG A 99 -7.88 -14.24 8.72
C ARG A 99 -6.39 -14.59 8.72
N GLU A 100 -5.57 -13.82 8.01
CA GLU A 100 -4.13 -14.04 7.92
C GLU A 100 -3.46 -13.90 9.29
N THR A 101 -3.77 -12.83 10.03
CA THR A 101 -3.21 -12.62 11.38
C THR A 101 -3.63 -13.69 12.39
N THR A 102 -4.87 -14.18 12.31
CA THR A 102 -5.34 -15.29 13.15
C THR A 102 -4.58 -16.58 12.81
N ALA A 103 -4.43 -16.89 11.52
CA ALA A 103 -3.70 -18.08 11.07
C ALA A 103 -2.21 -18.05 11.46
N GLU A 104 -1.56 -16.88 11.36
CA GLU A 104 -0.18 -16.69 11.83
C GLU A 104 -0.06 -16.90 13.33
N TYR A 105 -1.00 -16.36 14.12
CA TYR A 105 -1.02 -16.55 15.56
C TYR A 105 -1.21 -18.02 15.95
N GLU A 106 -2.19 -18.71 15.34
CA GLU A 106 -2.44 -20.14 15.56
C GLU A 106 -1.19 -20.97 15.25
N SER A 107 -0.50 -20.67 14.14
CA SER A 107 0.75 -21.37 13.78
C SER A 107 1.85 -21.21 14.82
N VAL A 108 2.02 -20.01 15.38
CA VAL A 108 3.01 -19.77 16.46
C VAL A 108 2.63 -20.53 17.72
N VAL A 109 1.35 -20.51 18.09
CA VAL A 109 0.82 -21.21 19.26
C VAL A 109 1.01 -22.72 19.14
N ASP A 110 0.70 -23.32 17.99
CA ASP A 110 0.85 -24.76 17.75
C ASP A 110 2.31 -25.20 17.87
N ARG A 111 3.25 -24.39 17.38
CA ARG A 111 4.69 -24.66 17.51
C ARG A 111 5.14 -24.64 18.97
N LEU A 112 4.67 -23.68 19.76
CA LEU A 112 4.97 -23.62 21.20
C LEU A 112 4.41 -24.84 21.93
N HIS A 113 3.15 -25.23 21.67
CA HIS A 113 2.54 -26.41 22.29
C HIS A 113 3.25 -27.70 21.87
N SER A 114 3.67 -27.82 20.61
CA SER A 114 4.46 -28.96 20.13
C SER A 114 5.81 -29.05 20.84
N GLY A 115 6.51 -27.92 20.97
CA GLY A 115 7.77 -27.82 21.70
C GLY A 115 7.62 -28.16 23.19
N GLU A 116 6.57 -27.66 23.83
CA GLU A 116 6.23 -27.98 25.23
C GLU A 116 5.95 -29.48 25.39
N SER A 117 5.06 -30.04 24.56
CA SER A 117 4.68 -31.46 24.62
C SER A 117 5.89 -32.37 24.47
N MET A 118 6.82 -32.05 23.56
CA MET A 118 8.05 -32.82 23.39
C MET A 118 8.95 -32.77 24.63
N LYS A 119 9.10 -31.60 25.26
CA LYS A 119 9.89 -31.44 26.50
C LYS A 119 9.24 -32.18 27.68
N ILE A 120 7.93 -32.08 27.83
CA ILE A 120 7.18 -32.80 28.87
C ILE A 120 7.35 -34.31 28.69
N LEU A 121 7.21 -34.82 27.46
CA LEU A 121 7.40 -36.24 27.18
C LEU A 121 8.82 -36.73 27.50
N ALA A 122 9.85 -35.92 27.19
CA ALA A 122 11.22 -36.25 27.54
C ALA A 122 11.43 -36.31 29.08
N LEU A 123 10.88 -35.34 29.81
CA LEU A 123 10.93 -35.32 31.28
C LEU A 123 10.14 -36.48 31.90
N GLN A 124 8.97 -36.82 31.35
CA GLN A 124 8.17 -37.96 31.80
C GLN A 124 8.90 -39.28 31.58
N ALA A 125 9.54 -39.46 30.41
CA ALA A 125 10.31 -40.66 30.13
C ALA A 125 11.49 -40.83 31.12
N ASP A 126 12.20 -39.74 31.42
CA ASP A 126 13.29 -39.75 32.40
C ASP A 126 12.76 -39.99 33.83
N HIS A 127 11.61 -39.41 34.18
CA HIS A 127 10.94 -39.65 35.46
C HIS A 127 10.52 -41.12 35.64
N ASP A 128 9.91 -41.71 34.62
CA ASP A 128 9.49 -43.12 34.64
C ASP A 128 10.70 -44.06 34.73
N ASP A 129 11.83 -43.72 34.09
CA ASP A 129 13.05 -44.50 34.23
C ASP A 129 13.59 -44.49 35.66
N LEU A 130 13.64 -43.30 36.29
CA LEU A 130 14.02 -43.17 37.70
C LEU A 130 13.03 -43.90 38.62
N GLY A 131 11.72 -43.81 38.33
CA GLY A 131 10.68 -44.55 39.05
C GLY A 131 10.92 -46.06 39.04
N ARG A 132 11.18 -46.65 37.87
CA ARG A 132 11.54 -48.08 37.73
C ARG A 132 12.79 -48.46 38.51
N GLN A 133 13.79 -47.57 38.57
CA GLN A 133 15.01 -47.82 39.36
C GLN A 133 14.72 -47.81 40.87
N VAL A 134 13.89 -46.88 41.35
CA VAL A 134 13.46 -46.83 42.75
C VAL A 134 12.64 -48.07 43.12
N GLU A 135 11.69 -48.47 42.29
CA GLU A 135 10.89 -49.70 42.51
C GLU A 135 11.77 -50.95 42.56
N ALA A 136 12.76 -51.06 41.67
CA ALA A 136 13.70 -52.18 41.68
C ALA A 136 14.54 -52.22 42.97
N ILE A 137 14.95 -51.06 43.49
CA ILE A 137 15.65 -50.96 44.78
C ILE A 137 14.71 -51.36 45.93
N GLN A 138 13.47 -50.86 45.96
CA GLN A 138 12.50 -51.21 46.99
C GLN A 138 12.20 -52.71 47.02
N HIS A 139 11.98 -53.32 45.85
CA HIS A 139 11.78 -54.76 45.74
C HIS A 139 12.98 -55.54 46.29
N LEU A 140 14.21 -55.14 45.94
CA LEU A 140 15.41 -55.78 46.46
C LEU A 140 15.55 -55.62 47.99
N VAL A 141 15.22 -54.44 48.53
CA VAL A 141 15.22 -54.19 49.99
C VAL A 141 14.22 -55.10 50.69
N GLU A 142 13.02 -55.26 50.13
CA GLU A 142 12.00 -56.18 50.67
C GLU A 142 12.43 -57.64 50.59
N GLU A 143 13.08 -58.06 49.50
CA GLU A 143 13.63 -59.41 49.36
C GLU A 143 14.73 -59.69 50.40
N VAL A 144 15.66 -58.74 50.59
CA VAL A 144 16.70 -58.83 51.62
C VAL A 144 16.08 -58.90 53.01
N HIS A 145 15.03 -58.12 53.28
CA HIS A 145 14.34 -58.15 54.57
C HIS A 145 13.63 -59.49 54.80
N ARG A 146 12.94 -60.03 53.78
CA ARG A 146 12.31 -61.35 53.83
C ARG A 146 13.34 -62.45 54.05
N PHE A 147 14.48 -62.40 53.36
CA PHE A 147 15.59 -63.32 53.54
C PHE A 147 16.20 -63.27 54.95
N ALA A 148 16.30 -62.07 55.54
CA ALA A 148 16.81 -61.93 56.91
C ALA A 148 15.87 -62.52 57.98
N GLN A 149 14.58 -62.60 57.68
CA GLN A 149 13.55 -63.18 58.56
C GLN A 149 13.32 -64.68 58.32
N SER A 150 13.73 -65.21 57.16
CA SER A 150 13.53 -66.62 56.84
C SER A 150 14.61 -67.49 57.49
N GLY A 151 14.18 -68.44 58.32
CA GLY A 151 15.05 -69.45 58.94
C GLY A 151 15.34 -70.63 58.01
N GLU A 152 15.86 -70.36 56.81
CA GLU A 152 16.13 -71.37 55.78
C GLU A 152 17.37 -72.24 56.07
N ALA A 153 17.45 -73.40 55.40
CA ALA A 153 18.58 -74.32 55.52
C ALA A 153 19.89 -73.65 55.04
N PRO A 154 21.04 -73.92 55.70
CA PRO A 154 22.28 -73.16 55.50
C PRO A 154 22.92 -73.25 54.10
N LEU A 155 22.52 -74.22 53.27
CA LEU A 155 22.96 -74.34 51.87
C LEU A 155 22.14 -73.45 50.93
N ASP A 156 20.83 -73.33 51.17
CA ASP A 156 19.93 -72.48 50.38
C ASP A 156 20.20 -70.99 50.66
N THR A 157 20.62 -70.66 51.88
CA THR A 157 20.98 -69.28 52.26
C THR A 157 22.22 -68.77 51.53
N LEU A 158 23.22 -69.62 51.30
CA LEU A 158 24.43 -69.25 50.54
C LEU A 158 24.12 -68.96 49.06
N GLY A 159 23.20 -69.72 48.46
CA GLY A 159 22.73 -69.48 47.10
C GLY A 159 21.97 -68.16 46.95
N HIS A 160 20.99 -67.92 47.83
CA HIS A 160 20.20 -66.68 47.84
C HIS A 160 21.05 -65.45 48.16
N TYR A 161 22.00 -65.56 49.10
CA TYR A 161 22.91 -64.47 49.44
C TYR A 161 23.72 -64.02 48.21
N ARG A 162 24.26 -64.97 47.43
CA ARG A 162 25.01 -64.64 46.21
C ARG A 162 24.12 -63.94 45.18
N ALA A 163 22.90 -64.43 44.97
CA ALA A 163 21.96 -63.83 44.03
C ALA A 163 21.58 -62.38 44.42
N LEU A 164 21.31 -62.14 45.72
CA LEU A 164 21.01 -60.82 46.26
C LEU A 164 22.21 -59.88 46.20
N HIS A 165 23.41 -60.38 46.54
CA HIS A 165 24.64 -59.60 46.43
C HIS A 165 24.93 -59.19 44.99
N ASP A 166 24.78 -60.10 44.03
CA ASP A 166 24.95 -59.79 42.62
C ASP A 166 23.88 -58.78 42.14
N ALA A 167 22.65 -58.84 42.66
CA ALA A 167 21.61 -57.85 42.39
C ALA A 167 21.94 -56.46 42.96
N CYS A 168 22.43 -56.39 44.21
CA CYS A 168 22.93 -55.17 44.84
C CYS A 168 24.07 -54.56 44.02
N SER A 169 25.03 -55.39 43.59
CA SER A 169 26.15 -54.94 42.77
C SER A 169 25.68 -54.41 41.41
N ARG A 170 24.70 -55.04 40.77
CA ARG A 170 24.14 -54.57 39.50
C ARG A 170 23.43 -53.22 39.66
N LEU A 171 22.54 -53.08 40.65
CA LEU A 171 21.79 -51.84 40.88
C LEU A 171 22.70 -50.69 41.31
N SER A 172 23.68 -50.94 42.17
CA SER A 172 24.64 -49.90 42.60
C SER A 172 25.57 -49.44 41.48
N SER A 173 25.88 -50.31 40.52
CA SER A 173 26.70 -49.96 39.35
C SER A 173 25.93 -49.26 38.23
N LYS A 174 24.59 -49.26 38.27
CA LYS A 174 23.76 -48.69 37.20
C LYS A 174 23.85 -47.16 37.25
N PRO A 175 24.39 -46.50 36.22
CA PRO A 175 24.42 -45.04 36.19
C PRO A 175 23.00 -44.50 35.99
N PHE A 176 22.68 -43.42 36.70
CA PHE A 176 21.47 -42.64 36.47
C PHE A 176 21.83 -41.26 35.93
N LYS A 177 20.89 -40.62 35.26
CA LYS A 177 21.09 -39.26 34.75
C LYS A 177 21.02 -38.28 35.92
N GLU A 178 22.14 -37.62 36.22
CA GLU A 178 22.21 -36.59 37.28
C GLU A 178 21.77 -35.21 36.78
N THR A 179 22.00 -34.91 35.50
CA THR A 179 21.65 -33.64 34.87
C THR A 179 20.46 -33.79 33.94
N ILE A 180 19.44 -32.97 34.13
CA ILE A 180 18.27 -32.88 33.25
C ILE A 180 18.62 -31.93 32.10
N ASP A 181 18.77 -32.47 30.89
CA ASP A 181 19.19 -31.72 29.68
C ASP A 181 18.06 -30.92 29.00
N VAL A 182 16.97 -30.64 29.73
CA VAL A 182 15.82 -29.93 29.18
C VAL A 182 15.90 -28.46 29.60
N SER A 183 16.42 -27.62 28.71
CA SER A 183 16.49 -26.17 28.91
C SER A 183 15.10 -25.51 28.77
N VAL A 184 14.74 -24.71 29.78
CA VAL A 184 13.55 -23.84 29.76
C VAL A 184 13.81 -22.60 28.90
N ASP A 185 15.05 -22.11 28.92
CA ASP A 185 15.48 -20.83 28.34
C ASP A 185 15.34 -20.78 26.82
N ASN A 186 15.32 -21.94 26.14
CA ASN A 186 15.17 -22.02 24.69
C ASN A 186 13.87 -21.34 24.18
N PHE A 187 12.81 -21.29 24.98
CA PHE A 187 11.58 -20.58 24.59
C PHE A 187 11.73 -19.06 24.64
N GLU A 188 12.46 -18.54 25.63
CA GLU A 188 12.74 -17.11 25.75
C GLU A 188 13.70 -16.66 24.66
N GLU A 189 14.74 -17.45 24.38
CA GLU A 189 15.65 -17.20 23.26
C GLU A 189 14.89 -17.18 21.92
N GLU A 190 14.01 -18.15 21.67
CA GLU A 190 13.20 -18.18 20.46
C GLU A 190 12.31 -16.92 20.36
N ALA A 191 11.65 -16.53 21.44
CA ALA A 191 10.87 -15.29 21.51
C ALA A 191 11.73 -14.04 21.25
N HIS A 192 12.95 -13.99 21.78
CA HIS A 192 13.90 -12.91 21.52
C HIS A 192 14.32 -12.86 20.04
N THR A 193 14.59 -14.01 19.42
CA THR A 193 14.94 -14.07 18.00
C THR A 193 13.82 -13.52 17.12
N TYR A 194 12.55 -13.81 17.42
CA TYR A 194 11.42 -13.23 16.68
C TYR A 194 11.27 -11.74 16.92
N SER A 195 11.46 -11.27 18.15
CA SER A 195 11.46 -9.85 18.48
C SER A 195 12.54 -9.10 17.69
N ASP A 196 13.74 -9.66 17.61
CA ASP A 196 14.85 -9.06 16.87
C ASP A 196 14.64 -9.12 15.36
N LEU A 197 14.09 -10.21 14.84
CA LEU A 197 13.70 -10.32 13.44
C LEU A 197 12.64 -9.26 13.09
N ARG A 198 11.64 -9.06 13.95
CA ARG A 198 10.64 -7.99 13.78
C ARG A 198 11.27 -6.60 13.79
N LYS A 199 12.24 -6.33 14.67
CA LYS A 199 12.99 -5.07 14.67
C LYS A 199 13.76 -4.87 13.37
N LYS A 200 14.42 -5.92 12.85
CA LYS A 200 15.12 -5.88 11.55
C LYS A 200 14.17 -5.54 10.41
N TYR A 201 13.02 -6.23 10.32
CA TYR A 201 12.00 -5.91 9.32
C TYR A 201 11.47 -4.47 9.45
N SER A 202 11.24 -3.99 10.68
CA SER A 202 10.84 -2.59 10.90
C SER A 202 11.90 -1.60 10.41
N SER A 203 13.17 -1.86 10.67
CA SER A 203 14.27 -1.00 10.19
C SER A 203 14.37 -1.01 8.66
N LEU A 204 14.20 -2.17 8.02
CA LEU A 204 14.20 -2.30 6.56
C LEU A 204 13.01 -1.56 5.94
N HIS A 205 11.83 -1.63 6.55
CA HIS A 205 10.65 -0.90 6.11
C HIS A 205 10.84 0.61 6.19
N LYS A 206 11.48 1.11 7.26
CA LYS A 206 11.85 2.54 7.37
C LYS A 206 12.82 2.95 6.25
N LEU A 207 13.82 2.13 5.96
CA LEU A 207 14.77 2.40 4.88
C LEU A 207 14.08 2.43 3.52
N LEU A 208 13.14 1.51 3.28
CA LEU A 208 12.34 1.47 2.07
C LEU A 208 11.51 2.76 1.92
N ALA A 209 10.87 3.22 3.00
CA ALA A 209 10.10 4.47 3.00
C ALA A 209 10.99 5.69 2.67
N VAL A 210 12.22 5.75 3.19
CA VAL A 210 13.18 6.80 2.84
C VAL A 210 13.55 6.72 1.36
N LYS A 211 13.82 5.52 0.84
CA LYS A 211 14.11 5.32 -0.60
C LYS A 211 12.95 5.78 -1.47
N ASP A 212 11.72 5.46 -1.11
CA ASP A 212 10.54 5.85 -1.86
C ASP A 212 10.37 7.38 -1.84
N GLN A 213 10.60 8.03 -0.70
CA GLN A 213 10.61 9.49 -0.60
C GLN A 213 11.67 10.12 -1.50
N MET A 214 12.88 9.55 -1.56
CA MET A 214 13.95 10.02 -2.45
C MET A 214 13.59 9.84 -3.93
N ILE A 215 12.96 8.71 -4.29
CA ILE A 215 12.48 8.48 -5.65
C ILE A 215 11.47 9.55 -6.03
N TRP A 216 10.52 9.87 -5.15
CA TRP A 216 9.55 10.93 -5.38
C TRP A 216 10.20 12.29 -5.59
N SER A 217 11.17 12.70 -4.74
CA SER A 217 11.87 13.97 -4.93
C SER A 217 12.64 14.01 -6.25
N LEU A 218 13.31 12.92 -6.64
CA LEU A 218 14.07 12.86 -7.89
C LEU A 218 13.15 12.89 -9.13
N LEU A 219 11.98 12.27 -9.06
CA LEU A 219 10.99 12.34 -10.14
C LEU A 219 10.44 13.76 -10.30
N GLU A 220 10.19 14.46 -9.19
CA GLU A 220 9.72 15.85 -9.20
C GLU A 220 10.80 16.80 -9.74
N GLU A 221 12.05 16.66 -9.29
CA GLU A 221 13.19 17.41 -9.82
C GLU A 221 13.37 17.16 -11.33
N ARG A 222 13.25 15.90 -11.77
CA ARG A 222 13.34 15.58 -13.20
C ARG A 222 12.23 16.25 -14.01
N LYS A 223 11.00 16.24 -13.48
CA LYS A 223 9.84 16.86 -14.14
C LYS A 223 10.00 18.37 -14.25
N THR A 224 10.39 19.04 -13.17
CA THR A 224 10.65 20.49 -13.17
C THR A 224 11.77 20.86 -14.14
N MET A 225 12.88 20.11 -14.16
CA MET A 225 13.96 20.31 -15.13
C MET A 225 13.51 20.10 -16.59
N GLN A 226 12.62 19.14 -16.85
CA GLN A 226 12.04 18.94 -18.18
C GLN A 226 11.14 20.11 -18.59
N GLU A 227 10.29 20.59 -17.69
CA GLU A 227 9.44 21.77 -17.93
C GLU A 227 10.27 23.02 -18.21
N GLU A 228 11.38 23.23 -17.48
CA GLU A 228 12.32 24.33 -17.73
C GLU A 228 13.02 24.20 -19.09
N GLN A 229 13.46 23.00 -19.47
CA GLN A 229 14.05 22.74 -20.78
C GLN A 229 13.06 23.00 -21.92
N GLU A 230 11.81 22.55 -21.78
CA GLU A 230 10.75 22.81 -22.75
C GLU A 230 10.44 24.31 -22.84
N ALA A 231 10.38 25.02 -21.72
CA ALA A 231 10.17 26.46 -21.68
C ALA A 231 11.33 27.26 -22.33
N LEU A 232 12.57 26.82 -22.16
CA LEU A 232 13.72 27.40 -22.85
C LEU A 232 13.68 27.10 -24.35
N ALA A 233 13.35 25.87 -24.73
CA ALA A 233 13.24 25.47 -26.13
C ALA A 233 12.13 26.23 -26.86
N THR A 234 10.98 26.47 -26.22
CA THR A 234 9.90 27.28 -26.81
C THR A 234 10.31 28.73 -26.98
N ARG A 235 10.96 29.35 -25.98
CA ARG A 235 11.51 30.72 -26.09
C ARG A 235 12.49 30.84 -27.25
N HIS A 236 13.46 29.93 -27.36
CA HIS A 236 14.41 29.93 -28.46
C HIS A 236 13.74 29.71 -29.82
N ARG A 237 12.71 28.86 -29.89
CA ARG A 237 11.93 28.67 -31.12
C ARG A 237 11.22 29.96 -31.53
N GLU A 238 10.58 30.65 -30.59
CA GLU A 238 9.91 31.93 -30.83
C GLU A 238 10.88 33.02 -31.29
N GLU A 239 12.08 33.09 -30.70
CA GLU A 239 13.14 34.01 -31.10
C GLU A 239 13.61 33.74 -32.54
N LEU A 240 13.82 32.47 -32.90
CA LEU A 240 14.20 32.08 -34.25
C LEU A 240 13.11 32.39 -35.27
N GLU A 241 11.84 32.14 -34.93
CA GLU A 241 10.70 32.53 -35.77
C GLU A 241 10.63 34.06 -35.95
N ALA A 242 10.82 34.83 -34.88
CA ALA A 242 10.81 36.29 -34.94
C ALA A 242 11.94 36.83 -35.82
N LEU A 243 13.15 36.27 -35.70
CA LEU A 243 14.28 36.59 -36.58
C LEU A 243 13.99 36.23 -38.03
N THR A 244 13.42 35.04 -38.28
CA THR A 244 13.05 34.59 -39.63
C THR A 244 12.03 35.53 -40.26
N ARG A 245 11.01 35.96 -39.50
CA ARG A 245 10.01 36.94 -39.95
C ARG A 245 10.66 38.29 -40.28
N ARG A 246 11.61 38.77 -39.45
CA ARG A 246 12.35 40.02 -39.73
C ARG A 246 13.17 39.92 -41.03
N TYR A 247 13.85 38.80 -41.26
CA TYR A 247 14.59 38.57 -42.51
C TYR A 247 13.65 38.53 -43.73
N GLN A 248 12.51 37.85 -43.63
CA GLN A 248 11.50 37.83 -44.70
C GLN A 248 10.95 39.22 -45.01
N GLN A 249 10.66 40.04 -43.98
CA GLN A 249 10.23 41.42 -44.17
C GLN A 249 11.30 42.27 -44.87
N MET A 250 12.58 42.14 -44.49
CA MET A 250 13.67 42.85 -45.18
C MET A 250 13.79 42.45 -46.65
N LEU A 251 13.60 41.17 -46.98
CA LEU A 251 13.59 40.70 -48.37
C LEU A 251 12.41 41.26 -49.16
N GLN A 252 11.21 41.34 -48.56
CA GLN A 252 10.03 41.94 -49.19
C GLN A 252 10.22 43.44 -49.43
N ASN A 253 10.70 44.18 -48.42
CA ASN A 253 11.00 45.61 -48.55
C ASN A 253 12.11 45.88 -49.57
N GLY A 254 13.13 45.01 -49.65
CA GLY A 254 14.19 45.09 -50.65
C GLY A 254 13.70 44.78 -52.07
N ALA A 255 12.76 43.85 -52.22
CA ALA A 255 12.10 43.58 -53.50
C ALA A 255 11.27 44.78 -53.96
N GLU A 256 10.45 45.38 -53.07
CA GLU A 256 9.64 46.58 -53.36
C GLU A 256 10.49 47.81 -53.72
N ALA A 257 11.66 47.98 -53.09
CA ALA A 257 12.61 49.03 -53.45
C ALA A 257 13.23 48.84 -54.85
N SER A 258 13.32 47.60 -55.36
CA SER A 258 13.85 47.33 -56.72
C SER A 258 12.85 47.65 -57.84
N TYR A 259 11.54 47.75 -57.55
CA TYR A 259 10.51 48.05 -58.56
C TYR A 259 10.24 49.56 -58.74
N THR A 260 10.91 50.44 -57.97
CA THR A 260 10.74 51.91 -58.10
C THR A 260 11.91 52.62 -58.80
N ASN A 261 12.94 51.88 -59.23
CA ASN A 261 14.03 52.39 -60.06
C ASN A 261 14.23 51.49 -61.28
N THR A 262 13.24 51.47 -62.17
CA THR A 262 13.44 51.02 -63.55
C THR A 262 13.83 52.24 -64.38
N PRO A 263 15.13 52.46 -64.70
CA PRO A 263 15.49 53.42 -65.74
C PRO A 263 14.93 52.90 -67.08
N ALA A 264 14.25 53.78 -67.80
CA ALA A 264 13.71 53.54 -69.13
C ALA A 264 14.76 52.87 -70.03
N GLN A 265 14.46 51.64 -70.48
CA GLN A 265 15.28 50.93 -71.44
C GLN A 265 14.90 51.42 -72.86
N PRO A 266 15.86 51.87 -73.68
CA PRO A 266 15.59 52.28 -75.06
C PRO A 266 15.31 51.07 -75.97
N PRO A 267 14.55 51.28 -77.07
CA PRO A 267 14.14 50.19 -77.95
C PRO A 267 15.32 49.68 -78.78
N VAL A 268 15.53 48.36 -78.80
CA VAL A 268 16.46 47.69 -79.71
C VAL A 268 15.67 46.64 -80.50
N PRO A 269 15.85 46.58 -81.84
CA PRO A 269 14.93 45.92 -82.75
C PRO A 269 15.20 44.42 -82.92
N ALA A 270 14.18 43.78 -83.48
CA ALA A 270 14.12 42.40 -83.93
C ALA A 270 15.30 41.96 -84.81
N SER A 271 15.84 40.78 -84.54
CA SER A 271 15.95 39.67 -85.51
C SER A 271 16.76 38.49 -84.97
N ALA A 272 16.33 37.29 -85.38
CA ALA A 272 17.12 36.09 -85.65
C ALA A 272 17.43 35.11 -84.49
N ASP A 273 16.52 34.15 -84.37
CA ASP A 273 16.72 32.69 -84.51
C ASP A 273 17.53 31.85 -83.50
N PRO A 274 17.15 30.55 -83.37
CA PRO A 274 17.38 29.74 -82.19
C PRO A 274 18.54 28.74 -82.39
N GLU A 275 19.41 28.60 -81.39
CA GLU A 275 20.31 27.45 -81.31
C GLU A 275 20.03 26.60 -80.08
N VAL A 276 19.47 25.44 -80.40
CA VAL A 276 19.37 24.20 -79.64
C VAL A 276 20.75 23.73 -79.21
N ILE A 277 20.99 23.54 -77.91
CA ILE A 277 21.94 22.51 -77.41
C ILE A 277 21.37 21.90 -76.10
N PRO A 278 21.08 20.59 -76.05
CA PRO A 278 20.79 19.85 -74.82
C PRO A 278 22.10 19.29 -74.20
N VAL A 279 21.98 18.46 -73.15
CA VAL A 279 23.03 17.67 -72.43
C VAL A 279 23.43 18.33 -71.09
N ALA A 280 23.40 17.70 -69.92
CA ALA A 280 23.10 16.33 -69.47
C ALA A 280 22.54 16.39 -68.03
#